data_AF-A0A8T8E8J5-F1
#
_entry.id   AF-A0A8T8E8J5-F1
#
_cell.length_a   1.000
_cell.length_b   1.000
_cell.length_c   1.000
_cell.angle_alpha   90.00
_cell.angle_beta   90.00
_cell.angle_gamma   90.00
#
_symmetry.space_group_name_H-M   'P 1'
#
loop_
_entity.id
_entity.type
_entity.pdbx_description
1 polymer ?
#
loop_
_entity_poly.entity_id
_entity_poly.type
_entity_poly.pdbx_seq_one_letter_code
_entity_poly.pdbx_strand_id
1 'polypeptide(L)' 'MGFLRSVSQVVLGVNFLFLVLLGFSFLFLEPGTGPYVVAVLTLIPVVLSLVASVAVIYTGWDPF' A
#
# COMPACT_ATOMS: atom_id res chain seq x y z
N MET A 1 -15.54 -16.28 -6.64
CA MET A 1 -14.30 -15.74 -6.03
C MET A 1 -14.66 -15.35 -4.61
N GLY A 2 -13.91 -15.79 -3.59
CA GLY A 2 -14.20 -15.43 -2.19
C GLY A 2 -14.23 -13.92 -2.02
N PHE A 3 -15.19 -13.42 -1.23
CA PHE A 3 -15.40 -11.98 -1.01
C PHE A 3 -14.10 -11.27 -0.62
N LEU A 4 -13.33 -11.87 0.31
CA LEU A 4 -12.04 -11.35 0.74
C LEU A 4 -11.04 -11.22 -0.41
N ARG A 5 -10.94 -12.21 -1.30
CA ARG A 5 -10.05 -12.14 -2.46
C ARG A 5 -10.40 -10.98 -3.38
N SER A 6 -11.70 -10.72 -3.59
CA SER A 6 -12.17 -9.58 -4.40
C SER A 6 -11.77 -8.24 -3.76
N VAL A 7 -12.00 -8.09 -2.46
CA VAL A 7 -11.59 -6.88 -1.71
C VAL A 7 -10.08 -6.71 -1.77
N SER A 8 -9.29 -7.78 -1.57
CA SER A 8 -7.83 -7.72 -1.64
C SER A 8 -7.31 -7.31 -3.02
N GLN A 9 -7.99 -7.68 -4.11
CA GLN A 9 -7.62 -7.22 -5.46
C GLN A 9 -7.82 -5.70 -5.63
N VAL A 10 -8.90 -5.14 -5.07
CA VAL A 10 -9.13 -3.70 -5.06
C VAL A 10 -8.07 -3.00 -4.21
N VAL A 11 -7.81 -3.51 -3.01
CA VAL A 11 -6.78 -2.98 -2.10
C VAL A 11 -5.39 -3.01 -2.77
N LEU A 12 -5.07 -4.09 -3.50
CA LEU A 12 -3.83 -4.19 -4.25
C LEU A 12 -3.71 -3.06 -5.29
N GLY A 13 -4.76 -2.81 -6.08
CA GLY A 13 -4.79 -1.71 -7.05
C GLY A 13 -4.65 -0.33 -6.42
N VAL A 14 -5.32 -0.09 -5.28
CA VAL A 14 -5.22 1.18 -4.53
C VAL A 14 -3.81 1.38 -3.99
N ASN A 15 -3.15 0.34 -3.49
CA ASN A 15 -1.76 0.44 -3.03
C ASN A 15 -0.81 0.84 -4.15
N PHE A 16 -0.96 0.29 -5.36
CA PHE A 16 -0.16 0.73 -6.50
C PHE A 16 -0.36 2.21 -6.82
N LEU A 17 -1.60 2.69 -6.81
CA LEU A 17 -1.88 4.11 -7.00
C LEU A 17 -1.19 4.96 -5.93
N PHE A 18 -1.32 4.59 -4.65
CA PHE A 18 -0.67 5.31 -3.56
C PHE A 18 0.85 5.28 -3.63
N LEU A 19 1.46 4.15 -4.01
CA LEU A 19 2.90 4.05 -4.20
C LEU A 19 3.39 4.95 -5.33
N VAL A 20 2.66 5.04 -6.44
CA VAL A 20 2.99 5.94 -7.55
C VAL A 20 2.89 7.39 -7.11
N LEU A 21 1.81 7.78 -6.45
CA LEU A 21 1.61 9.15 -5.97
C LEU A 21 2.63 9.54 -4.89
N LEU A 22 2.95 8.63 -3.97
CA LEU A 22 3.94 8.84 -2.93
C LEU A 22 5.36 8.89 -3.51
N GLY A 23 5.69 8.00 -4.45
CA GLY A 23 6.94 8.04 -5.18
C GLY A 23 7.12 9.36 -5.94
N PHE A 24 6.05 9.85 -6.58
CA PHE A 24 6.05 11.14 -7.24
C PHE A 24 6.23 12.31 -6.26
N SER A 25 5.63 12.25 -5.07
CA SER A 25 5.75 13.32 -4.08
C SER A 25 7.20 13.53 -3.61
N PHE A 26 8.01 12.47 -3.53
CA PHE A 26 9.43 12.57 -3.18
C PHE A 26 10.24 13.48 -4.11
N LEU A 27 9.80 13.73 -5.36
CA LEU A 27 10.44 14.68 -6.26
C LEU A 27 10.33 16.14 -5.79
N PHE A 28 9.41 16.43 -4.88
CA PHE A 28 9.09 17.77 -4.38
C PHE A 28 9.41 17.93 -2.88
N LEU A 29 9.91 16.88 -2.23
CA LEU A 29 10.18 16.88 -0.79
C LEU A 29 11.66 17.09 -0.52
N GLU A 30 11.96 18.06 0.33
CA GLU A 30 13.33 18.28 0.82
C GLU A 30 13.65 17.35 2.00
N PRO A 31 14.76 16.59 1.94
CA PRO A 31 15.19 15.75 3.05
C PRO A 31 15.39 16.55 4.35
N GLY A 32 15.03 15.95 5.49
CA GLY A 32 15.15 16.58 6.81
C GLY A 32 13.98 17.50 7.19
N THR A 33 12.99 17.66 6.31
CA THR A 33 11.77 18.41 6.61
C THR A 33 10.67 17.52 7.20
N GLY A 34 9.74 18.12 7.95
CA GLY A 34 8.56 17.40 8.47
C GLY A 34 7.76 16.64 7.39
N PRO A 35 7.44 17.27 6.24
CA PRO A 35 6.78 16.59 5.13
C PRO A 35 7.54 15.36 4.59
N TYR A 36 8.87 15.42 4.53
CA TYR A 36 9.68 14.27 4.14
C TYR A 36 9.53 13.11 5.13
N VAL A 37 9.56 13.38 6.43
CA VAL A 37 9.32 12.35 7.47
C VAL A 37 7.92 11.75 7.33
N VAL A 38 6.90 12.57 7.10
CA VAL A 38 5.53 12.10 6.89
C VAL A 38 5.45 11.18 5.67
N ALA A 39 6.07 11.54 4.55
CA ALA A 39 6.10 10.70 3.35
C ALA A 39 6.78 9.34 3.60
N VAL A 40 7.92 9.33 4.30
CA VAL A 40 8.61 8.09 4.68
C VAL A 40 7.75 7.24 5.61
N LEU A 41 7.12 7.84 6.63
CA LEU A 41 6.24 7.10 7.54
C LEU A 41 4.98 6.57 6.83
N THR A 42 4.50 7.26 5.79
CA THR A 42 3.35 6.82 4.97
C THR A 42 3.68 5.53 4.18
N LEU A 43 4.95 5.26 3.86
CA LEU A 43 5.33 3.99 3.24
C LEU A 43 4.97 2.79 4.11
N ILE A 44 5.01 2.92 5.45
CA ILE A 44 4.79 1.80 6.37
C ILE A 44 3.39 1.17 6.17
N PRO A 45 2.26 1.91 6.36
CA PRO A 45 0.94 1.32 6.17
C PRO A 45 0.68 0.89 4.73
N VAL A 46 1.23 1.59 3.73
CA VAL A 46 1.06 1.24 2.31
C VAL A 46 1.75 -0.10 2.00
N VAL A 47 2.99 -0.28 2.44
CA VAL A 47 3.72 -1.54 2.24
C VAL A 47 3.08 -2.68 3.01
N LEU A 48 2.65 -2.46 4.25
CA LEU A 48 1.94 -3.49 5.03
C LEU A 48 0.62 -3.89 4.36
N SER A 49 -0.16 -2.92 3.87
CA SER A 49 -1.41 -3.19 3.15
C SER A 49 -1.17 -3.93 1.83
N LEU A 50 -0.13 -3.54 1.09
CA LEU A 50 0.29 -4.22 -0.13
C LEU A 50 0.65 -5.68 0.17
N VAL A 51 1.54 -5.94 1.13
CA VAL A 51 1.96 -7.30 1.51
C VAL A 51 0.78 -8.14 1.98
N ALA A 52 -0.10 -7.57 2.81
CA ALA A 52 -1.31 -8.25 3.26
C ALA A 52 -2.23 -8.62 2.08
N SER A 53 -2.47 -7.70 1.15
CA SER A 53 -3.31 -7.94 -0.02
C SER A 53 -2.73 -9.06 -0.91
N VAL A 54 -1.42 -9.05 -1.14
CA VAL A 54 -0.72 -10.10 -1.88
C VAL A 54 -0.81 -11.44 -1.16
N ALA A 55 -0.59 -11.45 0.16
CA ALA A 55 -0.69 -12.66 0.96
C ALA A 55 -2.07 -13.29 0.84
N VAL A 56 -3.16 -12.53 1.02
CA VAL A 56 -4.54 -13.06 0.89
C VAL A 56 -4.81 -13.61 -0.50
N ILE A 57 -4.39 -12.89 -1.56
CA ILE A 57 -4.62 -13.32 -2.94
C ILE A 57 -3.84 -14.60 -3.26
N TYR A 58 -2.62 -14.73 -2.77
CA TYR A 58 -1.71 -15.82 -3.11
C TYR A 58 -1.97 -17.08 -2.27
N THR A 59 -2.21 -16.93 -0.97
CA THR A 59 -2.50 -18.06 -0.08
C THR A 59 -3.96 -18.51 -0.16
N GLY A 60 -4.84 -17.67 -0.71
CA GLY A 60 -6.27 -17.95 -0.74
C GLY A 60 -6.90 -17.93 0.65
N TRP A 61 -6.32 -17.17 1.58
CA TRP A 61 -6.77 -17.13 2.97
C TRP A 61 -8.25 -16.75 3.09
N ASP A 62 -9.02 -17.62 3.74
CA ASP A 62 -10.42 -17.42 4.09
C ASP A 62 -10.59 -17.81 5.58
N PRO A 63 -10.65 -16.84 6.51
CA PRO A 63 -10.74 -17.11 7.94
C PRO A 63 -12.14 -17.50 8.42
N PHE A 64 -13.15 -17.51 7.53
CA PHE A 64 -14.55 -17.78 7.85
C PHE A 64 -15.16 -18.84 6.94
#